data_AF-A0A818LSJ2-F1
#
_entry.id   AF-A0A818LSJ2-F1
#
_cell.length_a   1.000
_cell.length_b   1.000
_cell.length_c   1.000
_cell.angle_alpha   90.00
_cell.angle_beta   90.00
_cell.angle_gamma   90.00
#
_symmetry.space_group_name_H-M   'P 1'
#
loop_
_entity.id
_entity.type
_entity.pdbx_description
1 polymer ?
#
loop_
_entity_poly.entity_id
_entity_poly.type
_entity_poly.pdbx_seq_one_letter_code
_entity_poly.pdbx_strand_id
1 'polypeptide(L)'
;RNHILPPIRNQNNSPIRLRSSASVQILPTIGDNHMRSSHLFIYKPIQLNKQSSTITSARTTAYSDLTDNFTFLTDLFRSGLHSDITIYYHDHQWNLHKSIFSARSIYFNQYFLNSNITELNLSDDNEILSSIIFDKMFLFLYTNQYRLEKLPRLSLFETIRLLFNLSIKYGIDTLTYICLQDMCNTYNLNINNAAYLLIALHQALNGPYEKYHSNDYLIKIKNL
;
A
#
# COMPACT_ATOMS: atom_id res chain seq x y z
N ARG A 1 33.27 2.51 48.97
CA ARG A 1 33.69 1.20 49.52
C ARG A 1 33.19 0.15 48.52
N ASN A 2 33.86 -0.02 47.37
CA ASN A 2 35.10 -0.77 47.14
C ASN A 2 34.99 -2.22 47.63
N HIS A 3 34.71 -3.15 46.72
CA HIS A 3 35.62 -4.20 46.18
C HIS A 3 34.77 -5.02 45.16
N ILE A 4 34.98 -5.09 43.84
CA ILE A 4 36.14 -5.27 42.94
C ILE A 4 36.61 -6.74 42.83
N LEU A 5 36.48 -7.27 41.58
CA LEU A 5 37.23 -8.32 40.84
C LEU A 5 36.59 -9.72 40.57
N PRO A 6 36.93 -10.37 39.41
CA PRO A 6 35.99 -10.93 38.43
C PRO A 6 36.38 -12.38 37.94
N PRO A 7 36.59 -12.69 36.64
CA PRO A 7 35.83 -13.71 35.88
C PRO A 7 36.66 -14.97 35.55
N ILE A 8 36.00 -16.05 35.08
CA ILE A 8 36.70 -17.18 34.46
C ILE A 8 36.27 -17.35 33.00
N ARG A 9 37.28 -17.09 32.17
CA ARG A 9 37.48 -17.33 30.75
C ARG A 9 37.56 -18.83 30.47
N ASN A 10 36.96 -19.29 29.38
CA ASN A 10 37.61 -20.32 28.57
C ASN A 10 37.37 -20.05 27.09
N GLN A 11 38.42 -19.53 26.47
CA GLN A 11 38.68 -19.64 25.04
C GLN A 11 39.20 -21.06 24.79
N ASN A 12 38.76 -21.74 23.73
CA ASN A 12 39.67 -22.13 22.64
C ASN A 12 38.98 -23.01 21.58
N ASN A 13 39.41 -22.75 20.35
CA ASN A 13 39.43 -23.59 19.15
C ASN A 13 38.22 -23.56 18.19
N SER A 14 38.26 -22.58 17.29
CA SER A 14 37.99 -22.72 15.85
C SER A 14 39.15 -23.48 15.14
N PRO A 15 39.13 -23.77 13.82
CA PRO A 15 38.04 -23.89 12.83
C PRO A 15 38.08 -25.23 12.03
N ILE A 16 36.93 -25.73 11.54
CA ILE A 16 36.93 -26.68 10.41
C ILE A 16 35.96 -26.21 9.33
N ARG A 17 36.56 -25.80 8.21
CA ARG A 17 35.95 -25.66 6.88
C ARG A 17 35.58 -27.05 6.38
N LEU A 18 34.34 -27.31 6.00
CA LEU A 18 34.02 -28.29 4.95
C LEU A 18 32.80 -27.83 4.15
N ARG A 19 32.92 -28.04 2.84
CA ARG A 19 31.99 -27.71 1.76
C ARG A 19 30.83 -28.70 1.72
N SER A 20 29.84 -28.33 0.90
CA SER A 20 28.80 -29.19 0.30
C SER A 20 27.73 -29.66 1.29
N SER A 21 26.49 -29.93 0.92
CA SER A 21 25.77 -29.97 -0.36
C SER A 21 24.30 -30.11 0.02
N ALA A 22 23.40 -29.76 -0.90
CA ALA A 22 21.96 -29.98 -0.80
C ALA A 22 21.59 -31.35 -0.23
N SER A 23 20.52 -31.41 0.57
CA SER A 23 19.82 -32.65 0.89
C SER A 23 18.33 -32.34 1.02
N VAL A 24 17.65 -32.49 -0.10
CA VAL A 24 16.19 -32.62 -0.19
C VAL A 24 15.83 -33.90 0.57
N GLN A 25 14.99 -33.78 1.60
CA GLN A 25 14.41 -34.95 2.25
C GLN A 25 13.38 -35.57 1.32
N ILE A 26 13.65 -36.79 0.84
CA ILE A 26 12.67 -37.69 0.23
C ILE A 26 12.78 -39.02 0.97
N LEU A 27 11.66 -39.53 1.48
CA LEU A 27 11.25 -40.95 1.53
C LEU A 27 9.82 -41.01 2.15
N PRO A 28 9.01 -42.09 1.95
CA PRO A 28 9.36 -43.38 1.37
C PRO A 28 8.49 -43.85 0.18
N THR A 29 9.09 -44.79 -0.53
CA THR A 29 8.55 -45.73 -1.52
C THR A 29 7.51 -46.70 -0.95
N ILE A 30 6.37 -46.81 -1.63
CA ILE A 30 5.41 -47.92 -1.62
C ILE A 30 4.93 -47.97 -3.09
N GLY A 31 5.27 -48.95 -3.92
CA GLY A 31 4.92 -50.36 -3.83
C GLY A 31 4.12 -50.67 -5.10
N ASP A 32 4.71 -51.44 -6.01
CA ASP A 32 4.15 -51.83 -7.31
C ASP A 32 2.77 -52.49 -7.16
N ASN A 33 1.80 -52.07 -7.99
CA ASN A 33 0.90 -53.03 -8.64
C ASN A 33 0.13 -52.43 -9.83
N HIS A 34 0.04 -53.28 -10.85
CA HIS A 34 -0.57 -53.13 -12.16
C HIS A 34 -1.97 -52.49 -12.18
N MET A 35 -2.17 -51.52 -13.08
CA MET A 35 -3.25 -51.47 -14.07
C MET A 35 -3.00 -50.26 -14.99
N ARG A 36 -2.76 -50.53 -16.28
CA ARG A 36 -2.54 -49.54 -17.34
C ARG A 36 -3.74 -48.58 -17.43
N SER A 37 -3.52 -47.31 -17.07
CA SER A 37 -4.28 -46.18 -17.61
C SER A 37 -3.27 -45.23 -18.27
N SER A 38 -3.26 -45.24 -19.60
CA SER A 38 -2.36 -44.44 -20.42
C SER A 38 -2.88 -43.00 -20.54
N HIS A 39 -2.77 -42.23 -19.46
CA HIS A 39 -2.75 -40.77 -19.53
C HIS A 39 -1.48 -40.29 -18.84
N LEU A 40 -0.38 -40.33 -19.60
CA LEU A 40 0.88 -39.74 -19.19
C LEU A 40 0.72 -38.21 -19.23
N PHE A 41 0.38 -37.61 -18.09
CA PHE A 41 0.40 -36.17 -17.93
C PHE A 41 1.86 -35.70 -17.92
N ILE A 42 2.35 -35.30 -19.09
CA ILE A 42 3.66 -34.66 -19.23
C ILE A 42 3.56 -33.26 -18.63
N TYR A 43 3.96 -33.12 -17.37
CA TYR A 43 4.22 -31.81 -16.78
C TYR A 43 5.52 -31.24 -17.38
N LYS A 44 5.39 -30.27 -18.30
CA LYS A 44 6.51 -29.41 -18.68
C LYS A 44 6.46 -28.14 -17.80
N PRO A 45 7.42 -27.95 -16.87
CA PRO A 45 7.54 -26.67 -16.18
C PRO A 45 7.94 -25.60 -17.19
N ILE A 46 7.08 -24.60 -17.40
CA ILE A 46 7.37 -23.43 -18.22
C ILE A 46 8.19 -22.47 -17.35
N GLN A 47 9.47 -22.31 -17.69
CA GLN A 47 10.33 -21.28 -17.12
C GLN A 47 10.03 -19.96 -17.82
N LEU A 48 9.24 -19.09 -17.18
CA LEU A 48 8.99 -17.72 -17.64
C LEU A 48 10.18 -16.85 -17.26
N ASN A 49 11.06 -16.60 -18.24
CA ASN A 49 12.19 -15.68 -18.06
C ASN A 49 11.68 -14.23 -18.16
N LYS A 50 11.34 -13.62 -17.02
CA LYS A 50 11.04 -12.17 -16.98
C LYS A 50 12.34 -11.41 -17.19
N GLN A 51 12.53 -10.85 -18.37
CA GLN A 51 13.55 -9.83 -18.59
C GLN A 51 13.13 -8.57 -17.85
N SER A 52 13.56 -8.42 -16.60
CA SER A 52 13.50 -7.15 -15.89
C SER A 52 14.48 -6.20 -16.56
N SER A 53 13.99 -5.22 -17.31
CA SER A 53 14.78 -4.08 -17.73
C SER A 53 15.18 -3.28 -16.48
N THR A 54 16.43 -3.41 -16.07
CA THR A 54 17.04 -2.48 -15.13
C THR A 54 17.09 -1.11 -15.77
N ILE A 55 16.20 -0.21 -15.34
CA ILE A 55 16.35 1.22 -15.60
C ILE A 55 17.51 1.69 -14.72
N THR A 56 18.66 1.94 -15.33
CA THR A 56 19.81 2.54 -14.65
C THR A 56 19.44 3.97 -14.28
N SER A 57 19.12 4.23 -13.01
CA SER A 57 19.01 5.59 -12.50
C SER A 57 20.34 6.32 -12.69
N ALA A 58 20.29 7.50 -13.28
CA ALA A 58 21.45 8.37 -13.41
C ALA A 58 22.07 8.59 -12.02
N ARG A 59 23.35 8.25 -11.90
CA ARG A 59 24.11 8.34 -10.66
C ARG A 59 24.52 9.78 -10.45
N THR A 60 23.65 10.58 -9.84
CA THR A 60 24.00 11.95 -9.44
C THR A 60 24.88 11.89 -8.21
N THR A 61 26.16 12.24 -8.36
CA THR A 61 27.10 12.43 -7.27
C THR A 61 26.79 13.74 -6.54
N ALA A 62 25.85 13.70 -5.59
CA ALA A 62 25.75 14.63 -4.46
C ALA A 62 24.83 14.02 -3.40
N TYR A 63 25.40 13.74 -2.24
CA TYR A 63 24.78 13.08 -1.09
C TYR A 63 24.45 14.20 -0.08
N SER A 64 23.20 14.68 0.00
CA SER A 64 22.56 15.18 1.26
C SER A 64 21.19 15.90 1.15
N ASP A 65 20.66 16.30 -0.02
CA ASP A 65 19.54 17.28 -0.04
C ASP A 65 18.22 16.79 -0.68
N LEU A 66 17.95 15.48 -0.71
CA LEU A 66 16.68 14.94 -1.25
C LEU A 66 15.55 14.82 -0.21
N THR A 67 15.81 15.21 1.04
CA THR A 67 14.91 14.97 2.19
C THR A 67 13.85 16.05 2.43
N ASP A 68 13.86 17.16 1.68
CA ASP A 68 13.01 18.33 1.96
C ASP A 68 11.80 18.55 1.03
N ASN A 69 11.56 17.68 0.05
CA ASN A 69 10.57 18.00 -0.98
C ASN A 69 9.10 18.03 -0.50
N PHE A 70 8.78 17.48 0.68
CA PHE A 70 7.41 17.44 1.20
C PHE A 70 7.25 17.93 2.63
N THR A 71 8.32 18.39 3.29
CA THR A 71 8.28 18.93 4.66
C THR A 71 7.32 20.12 4.71
N PHE A 72 7.46 21.06 3.76
CA PHE A 72 6.56 22.20 3.62
C PHE A 72 5.07 21.80 3.49
N LEU A 73 4.74 20.84 2.61
CA LEU A 73 3.34 20.43 2.42
C LEU A 73 2.79 19.65 3.62
N THR A 74 3.66 18.94 4.34
CA THR A 74 3.31 18.30 5.61
C THR A 74 3.00 19.35 6.68
N ASP A 75 3.84 20.37 6.80
CA ASP A 75 3.67 21.45 7.77
C ASP A 75 2.44 22.30 7.43
N LEU A 76 2.18 22.53 6.13
CA LEU A 76 0.98 23.23 5.65
C LEU A 76 -0.30 22.45 6.03
N PHE A 77 -0.31 21.13 5.84
CA PHE A 77 -1.42 20.28 6.26
C PHE A 77 -1.62 20.30 7.79
N ARG A 78 -0.53 20.20 8.56
CA ARG A 78 -0.60 20.14 10.03
C ARG A 78 -0.98 21.47 10.68
N SER A 79 -0.52 22.58 10.11
CA SER A 79 -0.82 23.93 10.62
C SER A 79 -2.19 24.44 10.18
N GLY A 80 -2.67 24.06 8.99
CA GLY A 80 -3.88 24.63 8.39
C GLY A 80 -3.75 26.11 8.05
N LEU A 81 -2.52 26.65 7.98
CA LEU A 81 -2.28 28.06 7.69
C LEU A 81 -2.83 28.43 6.31
N HIS A 82 -3.63 29.49 6.23
CA HIS A 82 -4.30 29.95 4.99
C HIS A 82 -5.33 28.98 4.42
N SER A 83 -5.90 28.10 5.25
CA SER A 83 -7.03 27.25 4.85
C SER A 83 -8.23 28.08 4.38
N ASP A 84 -8.87 27.61 3.30
CA ASP A 84 -10.07 28.19 2.71
C ASP A 84 -11.28 27.24 2.78
N ILE A 85 -11.11 26.09 3.44
CA ILE A 85 -12.17 25.13 3.77
C ILE A 85 -11.87 24.46 5.14
N THR A 86 -12.90 24.29 5.95
CA THR A 86 -12.88 23.42 7.13
C THR A 86 -13.73 22.19 6.85
N ILE A 87 -13.14 21.00 6.96
CA ILE A 87 -13.84 19.73 6.81
C ILE A 87 -14.08 19.14 8.19
N TYR A 88 -15.32 18.74 8.46
CA TYR A 88 -15.75 18.12 9.71
C TYR A 88 -16.10 16.64 9.47
N TYR A 89 -15.74 15.79 10.43
CA TYR A 89 -16.16 14.40 10.51
C TYR A 89 -16.35 14.02 11.99
N HIS A 90 -17.60 13.91 12.42
CA HIS A 90 -17.96 13.83 13.85
C HIS A 90 -17.25 14.94 14.67
N ASP A 91 -16.49 14.56 15.69
CA ASP A 91 -15.80 15.49 16.59
C ASP A 91 -14.42 15.94 16.04
N HIS A 92 -14.05 15.52 14.83
CA HIS A 92 -12.80 15.90 14.20
C HIS A 92 -13.02 17.00 13.15
N GLN A 93 -12.07 17.93 13.09
CA GLN A 93 -12.03 18.99 12.11
C GLN A 93 -10.64 19.12 11.48
N TRP A 94 -10.60 19.47 10.20
CA TRP A 94 -9.38 19.78 9.47
C TRP A 94 -9.54 21.09 8.71
N ASN A 95 -8.56 21.98 8.90
CA ASN A 95 -8.42 23.21 8.12
C ASN A 95 -7.55 22.93 6.91
N LEU A 96 -8.11 23.03 5.70
CA LEU A 96 -7.52 22.51 4.47
C LEU A 96 -7.60 23.52 3.32
N HIS A 97 -7.01 23.15 2.18
CA HIS A 97 -6.89 24.01 1.00
C HIS A 97 -7.66 23.40 -0.18
N LYS A 98 -8.68 24.10 -0.66
CA LYS A 98 -9.49 23.70 -1.82
C LYS A 98 -8.64 23.48 -3.05
N SER A 99 -7.66 24.35 -3.30
CA SER A 99 -6.75 24.25 -4.45
C SER A 99 -6.02 22.92 -4.51
N ILE A 100 -5.48 22.45 -3.38
CA ILE A 100 -4.77 21.16 -3.28
C ILE A 100 -5.75 20.00 -3.50
N PHE A 101 -6.93 20.07 -2.89
CA PHE A 101 -7.94 19.02 -3.01
C PHE A 101 -8.48 18.92 -4.43
N SER A 102 -8.85 20.04 -5.06
CA SER A 102 -9.32 20.08 -6.45
C SER A 102 -8.27 19.57 -7.44
N ALA A 103 -6.99 19.86 -7.22
CA ALA A 103 -5.93 19.38 -8.11
C ALA A 103 -5.74 17.85 -8.06
N ARG A 104 -6.18 17.20 -6.97
CA ARG A 104 -5.81 15.81 -6.66
C ARG A 104 -6.97 14.86 -6.42
N SER A 105 -8.19 15.38 -6.44
CA SER A 105 -9.43 14.63 -6.30
C SER A 105 -10.46 15.22 -7.25
N ILE A 106 -10.97 14.39 -8.16
CA ILE A 106 -12.01 14.82 -9.10
C ILE A 106 -13.32 15.14 -8.37
N TYR A 107 -13.63 14.43 -7.28
CA TYR A 107 -14.78 14.74 -6.44
C TYR A 107 -14.68 16.17 -5.90
N PHE A 108 -13.59 16.50 -5.22
CA PHE A 108 -13.43 17.81 -4.61
C PHE A 108 -13.34 18.92 -5.66
N ASN A 109 -12.74 18.65 -6.81
CA ASN A 109 -12.75 19.57 -7.94
C ASN A 109 -14.17 19.93 -8.36
N GLN A 110 -15.02 18.93 -8.62
CA GLN A 110 -16.42 19.16 -9.01
C GLN A 110 -17.24 19.79 -7.90
N TYR A 111 -16.98 19.39 -6.66
CA TYR A 111 -17.71 19.85 -5.50
C TYR A 111 -17.45 21.35 -5.23
N PHE A 112 -16.19 21.78 -5.27
CA PHE A 112 -15.82 23.18 -5.04
C PHE A 112 -16.08 24.08 -6.25
N LEU A 113 -16.11 23.54 -7.47
CA LEU A 113 -16.45 24.33 -8.66
C LEU A 113 -17.89 24.86 -8.62
N ASN A 114 -18.79 24.12 -7.96
CA ASN A 114 -20.21 24.45 -7.87
C ASN A 114 -20.61 25.06 -6.51
N SER A 115 -19.65 25.33 -5.61
CA SER A 115 -19.96 25.76 -4.25
C SER A 115 -18.93 26.76 -3.68
N ASN A 116 -19.43 27.82 -3.04
CA ASN A 116 -18.60 28.79 -2.32
C ASN A 116 -18.52 28.50 -0.82
N ILE A 117 -18.72 27.24 -0.43
CA ILE A 117 -18.78 26.88 0.99
C ILE A 117 -17.40 26.99 1.64
N THR A 118 -17.39 27.37 2.91
CA THR A 118 -16.19 27.38 3.76
C THR A 118 -16.15 26.20 4.71
N GLU A 119 -17.23 25.41 4.75
CA GLU A 119 -17.38 24.27 5.66
C GLU A 119 -17.99 23.08 4.92
N LEU A 120 -17.46 21.88 5.18
CA LEU A 120 -17.94 20.63 4.62
C LEU A 120 -18.08 19.59 5.73
N ASN A 121 -19.31 19.13 5.96
CA ASN A 121 -19.56 17.99 6.85
C ASN A 121 -19.52 16.70 6.04
N LEU A 122 -18.56 15.83 6.35
CA LEU A 122 -18.52 14.48 5.82
C LEU A 122 -19.41 13.60 6.69
N SER A 123 -20.40 12.96 6.08
CA SER A 123 -21.21 11.93 6.71
C SER A 123 -20.79 10.56 6.18
N ASP A 124 -20.52 9.62 7.08
CA ASP A 124 -20.36 8.21 6.77
C ASP A 124 -20.83 7.39 7.98
N ASP A 125 -21.50 6.28 7.74
CA ASP A 125 -22.18 5.48 8.78
C ASP A 125 -21.18 4.73 9.71
N ASN A 126 -19.87 4.87 9.49
CA ASN A 126 -18.81 4.15 10.21
C ASN A 126 -17.96 5.08 11.10
N GLU A 127 -18.46 5.36 12.31
CA GLU A 127 -18.19 6.57 13.12
C GLU A 127 -16.74 6.87 13.59
N ILE A 128 -15.92 5.88 13.99
CA ILE A 128 -14.66 6.21 14.73
C ILE A 128 -13.39 5.86 13.95
N LEU A 129 -13.37 4.71 13.27
CA LEU A 129 -12.19 4.26 12.54
C LEU A 129 -11.91 5.12 11.29
N SER A 130 -12.91 5.87 10.84
CA SER A 130 -12.82 6.70 9.65
C SER A 130 -11.98 7.95 9.85
N SER A 131 -11.90 8.59 11.04
CA SER A 131 -11.16 9.85 11.20
C SER A 131 -9.64 9.70 10.98
N ILE A 132 -9.05 8.61 11.48
CA ILE A 132 -7.62 8.31 11.26
C ILE A 132 -7.36 7.98 9.77
N ILE A 133 -8.29 7.28 9.13
CA ILE A 133 -8.17 6.95 7.70
C ILE A 133 -8.34 8.21 6.84
N PHE A 134 -9.22 9.14 7.24
CA PHE A 134 -9.34 10.46 6.64
C PHE A 134 -8.05 11.27 6.79
N ASP A 135 -7.43 11.30 7.97
CA ASP A 135 -6.14 11.99 8.17
C ASP A 135 -5.07 11.43 7.21
N LYS A 136 -5.01 10.10 7.05
CA LYS A 136 -4.09 9.44 6.10
C LYS A 136 -4.40 9.82 4.65
N MET A 137 -5.68 9.83 4.25
CA MET A 137 -6.08 10.24 2.91
C MET A 137 -5.74 11.71 2.64
N PHE A 138 -6.04 12.60 3.58
CA PHE A 138 -5.75 14.02 3.44
C PHE A 138 -4.24 14.27 3.38
N LEU A 139 -3.45 13.66 4.26
CA LEU A 139 -2.01 13.75 4.21
C LEU A 139 -1.46 13.23 2.86
N PHE A 140 -2.05 12.17 2.30
CA PHE A 140 -1.69 11.68 0.98
C PHE A 140 -1.99 12.72 -0.11
N LEU A 141 -3.11 13.43 -0.05
CA LEU A 141 -3.40 14.52 -0.98
C LEU A 141 -2.34 15.63 -0.90
N TYR A 142 -1.82 15.97 0.29
CA TYR A 142 -0.74 16.97 0.36
C TYR A 142 0.59 16.43 -0.16
N THR A 143 0.97 15.22 0.25
CA THR A 143 2.37 14.81 0.18
C THR A 143 2.64 13.70 -0.84
N ASN A 144 1.60 13.09 -1.40
CA ASN A 144 1.69 11.83 -2.15
C ASN A 144 2.36 10.68 -1.35
N GLN A 145 2.48 10.81 -0.03
CA GLN A 145 3.13 9.79 0.80
C GLN A 145 2.09 8.79 1.27
N TYR A 146 2.22 7.57 0.77
CA TYR A 146 1.43 6.43 1.20
C TYR A 146 2.14 5.73 2.36
N ARG A 147 1.61 5.86 3.58
CA ARG A 147 2.21 5.28 4.79
C ARG A 147 1.24 4.32 5.47
N LEU A 148 1.54 3.04 5.33
CA LEU A 148 0.87 1.96 6.04
C LEU A 148 1.53 1.75 7.39
N GLU A 149 0.82 2.14 8.43
CA GLU A 149 1.22 1.90 9.81
C GLU A 149 0.18 0.99 10.44
N LYS A 150 0.64 0.07 11.29
CA LYS A 150 -0.27 -0.81 12.02
C LYS A 150 -1.07 0.01 13.03
N LEU A 151 -2.36 0.18 12.77
CA LEU A 151 -3.26 0.80 13.74
C LEU A 151 -3.56 -0.20 14.87
N PRO A 152 -3.72 0.24 16.15
CA PRO A 152 -3.91 -0.64 17.30
C PRO A 152 -5.16 -1.54 17.27
N ARG A 153 -6.05 -1.40 16.28
CA ARG A 153 -7.33 -2.10 16.18
C ARG A 153 -7.69 -2.60 14.78
N LEU A 154 -6.83 -2.36 13.78
CA LEU A 154 -7.07 -2.77 12.41
C LEU A 154 -5.94 -3.68 11.93
N SER A 155 -6.31 -4.69 11.16
CA SER A 155 -5.33 -5.38 10.34
C SER A 155 -4.82 -4.42 9.26
N LEU A 156 -3.64 -4.74 8.71
CA LEU A 156 -3.09 -3.99 7.58
C LEU A 156 -4.06 -4.01 6.39
N PHE A 157 -4.63 -5.19 6.10
CA PHE A 157 -5.60 -5.36 5.02
C PHE A 157 -6.84 -4.48 5.21
N GLU A 158 -7.40 -4.43 6.42
CA GLU A 158 -8.55 -3.57 6.71
C GLU A 158 -8.22 -2.08 6.57
N THR A 159 -7.01 -1.67 6.96
CA THR A 159 -6.53 -0.29 6.78
C THR A 159 -6.45 0.07 5.30
N ILE A 160 -5.85 -0.81 4.48
CA ILE A 160 -5.77 -0.61 3.03
C ILE A 160 -7.16 -0.59 2.41
N ARG A 161 -8.05 -1.48 2.85
CA ARG A 161 -9.44 -1.58 2.38
C ARG A 161 -10.23 -0.30 2.63
N LEU A 162 -10.15 0.25 3.85
CA LEU A 162 -10.82 1.50 4.19
C LEU A 162 -10.27 2.67 3.37
N LEU A 163 -8.94 2.73 3.20
CA LEU A 163 -8.30 3.78 2.41
C LEU A 163 -8.66 3.68 0.91
N PHE A 164 -8.78 2.46 0.38
CA PHE A 164 -9.29 2.19 -0.97
C PHE A 164 -10.75 2.68 -1.13
N ASN A 165 -11.62 2.38 -0.17
CA ASN A 165 -13.01 2.81 -0.23
C ASN A 165 -13.11 4.35 -0.27
N LEU A 166 -12.30 5.04 0.55
CA LEU A 166 -12.25 6.50 0.50
C LEU A 166 -11.67 7.01 -0.83
N SER A 167 -10.61 6.38 -1.36
CA SER A 167 -9.99 6.83 -2.61
C SER A 167 -10.93 6.69 -3.80
N ILE A 168 -11.77 5.65 -3.84
CA ILE A 168 -12.86 5.53 -4.83
C ILE A 168 -13.92 6.61 -4.60
N LYS A 169 -14.41 6.74 -3.34
CA LYS A 169 -15.46 7.70 -2.97
C LYS A 169 -15.11 9.13 -3.34
N TYR A 170 -13.84 9.51 -3.16
CA TYR A 170 -13.34 10.85 -3.44
C TYR A 170 -12.56 10.95 -4.76
N GLY A 171 -12.53 9.90 -5.59
CA GLY A 171 -11.90 9.92 -6.91
C GLY A 171 -10.41 10.31 -6.89
N ILE A 172 -9.61 9.55 -6.16
CA ILE A 172 -8.16 9.74 -6.00
C ILE A 172 -7.43 8.54 -6.66
N ASP A 173 -7.36 8.55 -7.99
CA ASP A 173 -6.83 7.45 -8.83
C ASP A 173 -5.50 6.87 -8.35
N THR A 174 -4.53 7.72 -8.04
CA THR A 174 -3.19 7.26 -7.61
C THR A 174 -3.27 6.48 -6.30
N LEU A 175 -4.10 6.93 -5.36
CA LEU A 175 -4.29 6.24 -4.09
C LEU A 175 -5.04 4.92 -4.28
N THR A 176 -6.08 4.92 -5.14
CA THR A 176 -6.83 3.71 -5.50
C THR A 176 -5.91 2.63 -6.07
N TYR A 177 -5.06 3.00 -7.02
CA TYR A 177 -4.11 2.07 -7.63
C TYR A 177 -3.12 1.51 -6.60
N ILE A 178 -2.51 2.37 -5.77
CA ILE A 178 -1.55 1.92 -4.75
C ILE A 178 -2.22 0.97 -3.74
N CYS A 179 -3.45 1.27 -3.31
CA CYS A 179 -4.18 0.39 -2.39
C CYS A 179 -4.49 -0.97 -3.03
N LEU A 180 -4.91 -1.00 -4.30
CA LEU A 180 -5.14 -2.26 -5.02
C LEU A 180 -3.85 -3.06 -5.17
N GLN A 181 -2.76 -2.41 -5.56
CA GLN A 181 -1.45 -3.04 -5.69
C GLN A 181 -1.02 -3.69 -4.36
N ASP A 182 -1.20 -2.99 -3.24
CA ASP A 182 -0.84 -3.54 -1.93
C ASP A 182 -1.80 -4.64 -1.46
N MET A 183 -3.09 -4.56 -1.79
CA MET A 183 -4.03 -5.67 -1.56
C MET A 183 -3.64 -6.92 -2.37
N CYS A 184 -3.21 -6.76 -3.63
CA CYS A 184 -2.71 -7.87 -4.46
C CYS A 184 -1.42 -8.48 -3.90
N ASN A 185 -0.50 -7.64 -3.41
CA ASN A 185 0.81 -8.06 -2.93
C ASN A 185 0.80 -8.55 -1.47
N THR A 186 -0.33 -8.43 -0.77
CA THR A 186 -0.42 -8.91 0.62
C THR A 186 -0.27 -10.43 0.65
N TYR A 187 0.73 -10.92 1.40
CA TYR A 187 1.13 -12.33 1.50
C TYR A 187 0.05 -13.33 1.95
N ASN A 188 -1.15 -12.86 2.31
CA ASN A 188 -2.26 -13.65 2.84
C ASN A 188 -3.50 -13.61 1.92
N LEU A 189 -3.30 -13.66 0.59
CA LEU A 189 -4.43 -13.80 -0.34
C LEU A 189 -5.12 -15.15 -0.07
N ASN A 190 -6.36 -15.08 0.40
CA ASN A 190 -7.23 -16.23 0.63
C ASN A 190 -8.52 -16.05 -0.17
N ILE A 191 -9.40 -17.05 -0.16
CA ILE A 191 -10.62 -17.04 -0.98
C ILE A 191 -11.53 -15.83 -0.70
N ASN A 192 -11.62 -15.39 0.55
CA ASN A 192 -12.46 -14.26 0.94
C ASN A 192 -11.84 -12.94 0.46
N ASN A 193 -10.53 -12.77 0.63
CA ASN A 193 -9.82 -11.57 0.20
C ASN A 193 -9.72 -11.49 -1.34
N ALA A 194 -9.61 -12.63 -2.03
CA ALA A 194 -9.60 -12.70 -3.49
C ALA A 194 -10.95 -12.28 -4.09
N ALA A 195 -12.06 -12.75 -3.51
CA ALA A 195 -13.40 -12.32 -3.93
C ALA A 195 -13.58 -10.81 -3.73
N TYR A 196 -13.15 -10.27 -2.58
CA TYR A 196 -13.17 -8.82 -2.35
C TYR A 196 -12.32 -8.06 -3.37
N LEU A 197 -11.11 -8.53 -3.66
CA LEU A 197 -10.21 -7.88 -4.61
C LEU A 197 -10.80 -7.79 -6.02
N LEU A 198 -11.48 -8.84 -6.49
CA LEU A 198 -12.19 -8.81 -7.77
C LEU A 198 -13.31 -7.75 -7.79
N ILE A 199 -14.07 -7.64 -6.70
CA ILE A 199 -15.10 -6.61 -6.55
C ILE A 199 -14.46 -5.21 -6.54
N ALA A 200 -13.37 -5.04 -5.79
CA ALA A 200 -12.63 -3.79 -5.70
C ALA A 200 -12.06 -3.36 -7.07
N LEU A 201 -11.48 -4.29 -7.84
CA LEU A 201 -11.00 -4.03 -9.20
C LEU A 201 -12.13 -3.58 -10.13
N HIS A 202 -13.28 -4.25 -10.08
CA HIS A 202 -14.45 -3.85 -10.85
C HIS A 202 -14.92 -2.43 -10.48
N GLN A 203 -15.00 -2.12 -9.18
CA GLN A 203 -15.37 -0.79 -8.69
C GLN A 203 -14.35 0.29 -9.10
N ALA A 204 -13.07 -0.05 -9.15
CA ALA A 204 -12.01 0.89 -9.54
C ALA A 204 -11.98 1.21 -11.03
N LEU A 205 -12.53 0.32 -11.87
CA LEU A 205 -12.66 0.52 -13.31
C LEU A 205 -13.97 1.22 -13.68
N ASN A 206 -15.07 0.85 -13.00
CA ASN A 206 -16.44 1.24 -13.35
C ASN A 206 -17.05 2.16 -12.28
N GLY A 207 -16.21 2.91 -11.57
CA GLY A 207 -16.61 3.78 -10.47
C GLY A 207 -17.32 5.06 -10.92
N PRO A 208 -17.81 5.88 -9.98
CA PRO A 208 -18.53 7.12 -10.28
C PRO A 208 -17.71 8.14 -11.11
N TYR A 209 -16.39 7.96 -11.13
CA TYR A 209 -15.45 8.83 -11.84
C TYR A 209 -14.79 8.18 -13.05
N GLU A 210 -15.35 7.08 -13.57
CA GLU A 210 -14.74 6.29 -14.66
C GLU A 210 -14.27 7.13 -15.86
N LYS A 211 -15.08 8.12 -16.25
CA LYS A 211 -14.82 9.01 -17.38
C LYS A 211 -13.70 10.03 -17.16
N TYR A 212 -13.23 10.17 -15.93
CA TYR A 212 -12.16 11.10 -15.53
C TYR A 212 -10.84 10.38 -15.27
N HIS A 213 -10.82 9.05 -15.35
CA HIS A 213 -9.60 8.29 -15.15
C HIS A 213 -8.55 8.63 -16.20
N SER A 214 -7.31 8.83 -15.74
CA SER A 214 -6.18 8.96 -16.66
C SER A 214 -5.91 7.65 -17.38
N ASN A 215 -5.46 7.71 -18.64
CA ASN A 215 -5.07 6.52 -19.39
C ASN A 215 -3.97 5.73 -18.66
N ASP A 216 -3.02 6.42 -18.02
CA ASP A 216 -1.96 5.80 -17.22
C ASP A 216 -2.53 4.99 -16.06
N TYR A 217 -3.55 5.50 -15.36
CA TYR A 217 -4.24 4.77 -14.30
C TYR A 217 -4.94 3.52 -14.85
N LEU A 218 -5.67 3.64 -15.96
CA LEU A 218 -6.37 2.51 -16.58
C LEU A 218 -5.40 1.41 -17.04
N ILE A 219 -4.27 1.80 -17.64
CA ILE A 219 -3.23 0.85 -18.06
C ILE A 219 -2.66 0.15 -16.82
N LYS A 220 -2.37 0.90 -15.75
CA LYS A 220 -1.84 0.36 -14.50
C LYS A 220 -2.79 -0.64 -13.84
N ILE A 221 -4.08 -0.32 -13.73
CA ILE A 221 -5.07 -1.23 -13.14
C ILE A 221 -5.26 -2.49 -13.99
N LYS A 222 -5.29 -2.38 -15.31
CA LYS A 222 -5.45 -3.55 -16.20
C LYS A 222 -4.27 -4.53 -16.14
N ASN A 223 -3.13 -4.08 -15.61
CA ASN A 223 -1.91 -4.87 -15.47
C ASN A 223 -1.70 -5.43 -14.05
N LEU A 224 -2.62 -5.17 -13.12
CA LEU A 224 -2.65 -5.82 -11.80
C LEU A 224 -3.17 -7.25 -11.92
#